data_AF-A0A8K0JCU5-F1
#
_entry.id   AF-A0A8K0JCU5-F1
#
_cell.length_a   1.000
_cell.length_b   1.000
_cell.length_c   1.000
_cell.angle_alpha   90.00
_cell.angle_beta   90.00
_cell.angle_gamma   90.00
#
_symmetry.space_group_name_H-M   'P 1'
#
loop_
_entity.id
_entity.type
_entity.pdbx_description
1 polymer ?
#
loop_
_entity_poly.entity_id
_entity_poly.type
_entity_poly.pdbx_seq_one_letter_code
_entity_poly.pdbx_strand_id
1 'polypeptide(L)'
;MDLAVLYRCEILNDSPPVMSLAEPDSKKWPKSSKMIGAQETSAIVDFHNPCHIITLDKFAPHQFLASHITPPQPRDSYHLIFQMSRQALSYPAVEKHQKKPSTFNHYVQDLSSMPSTNPIFIAVIGAGGVGKCFLSQLRDLTIRRPFPKLNLCYIATSRKALYNDDYSSIDLESAVDILAKSSKTPPSLPDLVAYLTKAPGKAIIVDNTSSQDVADAYPTALKAGISVVTPNKKAFSGPYKLWQDIFQASATSGAKVYHESSVGAGLPVISTLKDLVETGDEITKIEGVFSGTMSFLFNSFAPTSGSGGKWSDEVKKAKELGYTEPDPRDDLNGLDVARKLTILARLAGLPVESPTSFPVESLIPKELESCSSGDEFLEKLPSFDQKMDEKKASAGNKVLRFVGSIDVASKDVKVGLQTFEPSHPIAALKGSDNIISFYTKRYGSNALIVQGAGAGGDVTAMGVTADLIKVIGQIS
;
A
#
# COMPACT_ATOMS: atom_id res chain seq x y z
N MET A 1 24.96 25.23 -30.92
CA MET A 1 23.54 25.60 -31.12
C MET A 1 22.78 24.91 -30.03
N ASP A 2 22.53 25.66 -28.95
CA ASP A 2 21.75 25.20 -27.81
C ASP A 2 20.27 25.49 -28.12
N LEU A 3 19.42 24.47 -28.06
CA LEU A 3 17.96 24.63 -28.10
C LEU A 3 17.51 24.99 -26.68
N ALA A 4 17.11 26.24 -26.48
CA ALA A 4 16.40 26.65 -25.28
C ALA A 4 14.88 26.61 -25.57
N VAL A 5 14.14 25.80 -24.83
CA VAL A 5 12.68 25.84 -24.79
C VAL A 5 12.27 26.80 -23.68
N LEU A 6 11.57 27.88 -24.01
CA LEU A 6 11.00 28.84 -23.06
C LEU A 6 9.54 28.48 -22.80
N TYR A 7 9.17 28.18 -21.55
CA TYR A 7 7.78 28.15 -21.12
C TYR A 7 7.41 29.48 -20.45
N ARG A 8 6.26 30.04 -20.81
CA ARG A 8 5.67 31.22 -20.18
C ARG A 8 4.46 30.76 -19.36
N CYS A 9 4.47 31.02 -18.05
CA CYS A 9 3.32 30.78 -17.17
C CYS A 9 2.82 32.15 -16.71
N GLU A 10 1.60 32.52 -17.11
CA GLU A 10 0.93 33.71 -16.58
C GLU A 10 -0.03 33.27 -15.47
N ILE A 11 0.12 33.87 -14.27
CA ILE A 11 -0.82 33.72 -13.17
C ILE A 11 -1.85 34.84 -13.31
N LEU A 12 -3.09 34.49 -13.67
CA LEU A 12 -4.23 35.38 -13.56
C LEU A 12 -4.96 35.05 -12.26
N ASN A 13 -5.22 36.09 -11.46
CA ASN A 13 -5.98 35.99 -10.22
C ASN A 13 -7.41 35.48 -10.48
N ASP A 14 -7.86 34.61 -9.57
CA ASP A 14 -9.24 34.18 -9.30
C ASP A 14 -10.02 33.47 -10.43
N SER A 15 -9.70 32.18 -10.69
CA SER A 15 -10.60 31.05 -11.08
C SER A 15 -9.78 29.78 -11.43
N PRO A 16 -10.34 28.54 -11.35
CA PRO A 16 -9.57 27.31 -11.61
C PRO A 16 -9.20 27.15 -13.10
N PRO A 17 -8.07 26.50 -13.43
CA PRO A 17 -7.53 26.50 -14.79
C PRO A 17 -8.35 25.61 -15.74
N VAL A 18 -8.75 26.19 -16.88
CA VAL A 18 -9.17 25.46 -18.09
C VAL A 18 -7.94 25.34 -18.99
N MET A 19 -7.53 24.12 -19.35
CA MET A 19 -6.54 23.94 -20.42
C MET A 19 -7.22 24.19 -21.78
N SER A 20 -6.76 25.18 -22.54
CA SER A 20 -7.00 25.27 -23.98
C SER A 20 -5.67 25.38 -24.72
N LEU A 21 -5.50 24.57 -25.77
CA LEU A 21 -4.38 24.66 -26.72
C LEU A 21 -4.46 25.98 -27.50
N ALA A 22 -3.38 26.75 -27.53
CA ALA A 22 -3.23 27.91 -28.41
C ALA A 22 -2.32 27.54 -29.59
N GLU A 23 -2.81 27.70 -30.82
CA GLU A 23 -2.04 27.56 -32.05
C GLU A 23 -1.07 28.75 -32.25
N PRO A 24 0.09 28.56 -32.90
CA PRO A 24 1.06 29.63 -33.10
C PRO A 24 0.64 30.56 -34.25
N ASP A 25 0.34 31.82 -33.91
CA ASP A 25 0.01 32.85 -34.88
C ASP A 25 1.26 33.33 -35.63
N SER A 26 1.22 33.13 -36.95
CA SER A 26 2.28 33.48 -37.88
C SER A 26 2.27 34.98 -38.18
N LYS A 27 3.24 35.75 -37.68
CA LYS A 27 3.79 36.98 -38.31
C LYS A 27 4.74 37.71 -37.36
N LYS A 28 6.03 37.55 -37.62
CA LYS A 28 7.09 38.58 -37.63
C LYS A 28 8.39 37.83 -37.45
N TRP A 29 9.23 37.76 -38.48
CA TRP A 29 10.70 37.75 -38.39
C TRP A 29 11.23 38.15 -39.78
N PRO A 30 12.11 39.16 -39.91
CA PRO A 30 12.67 39.56 -41.20
C PRO A 30 13.75 38.57 -41.67
N LYS A 31 13.75 38.34 -42.98
CA LYS A 31 14.63 37.49 -43.75
C LYS A 31 16.05 38.08 -43.86
N SER A 32 17.08 37.26 -43.63
CA SER A 32 18.27 37.20 -44.50
C SER A 32 19.20 36.01 -44.18
N SER A 33 19.27 35.08 -45.15
CA SER A 33 20.39 34.20 -45.56
C SER A 33 21.07 33.29 -44.50
N LYS A 34 21.25 31.98 -44.68
CA LYS A 34 21.35 31.12 -45.88
C LYS A 34 21.03 29.67 -45.47
N MET A 35 20.27 28.98 -46.32
CA MET A 35 19.92 27.55 -46.21
C MET A 35 21.13 26.65 -46.45
N ILE A 36 21.29 25.63 -45.61
CA ILE A 36 21.79 24.29 -46.01
C ILE A 36 20.86 23.28 -45.33
N GLY A 37 20.25 22.42 -46.14
CA GLY A 37 19.08 21.64 -45.76
C GLY A 37 19.35 20.43 -44.87
N ALA A 38 18.32 20.06 -44.11
CA ALA A 38 18.10 18.70 -43.65
C ALA A 38 16.58 18.48 -43.56
N GLN A 39 16.17 17.31 -44.03
CA GLN A 39 14.82 16.88 -44.34
C GLN A 39 13.86 16.95 -43.13
N GLU A 40 12.62 17.35 -43.42
CA GLU A 40 11.47 17.10 -42.56
C GLU A 40 11.32 15.60 -42.31
N THR A 41 11.47 15.17 -41.06
CA THR A 41 10.81 13.97 -40.56
C THR A 41 10.12 14.36 -39.26
N SER A 42 8.80 14.36 -39.32
CA SER A 42 7.88 14.47 -38.20
C SER A 42 8.13 13.35 -37.20
N ALA A 43 8.57 13.69 -35.99
CA ALA A 43 8.61 12.75 -34.89
C ALA A 43 7.20 12.63 -34.27
N ILE A 44 6.49 11.57 -34.65
CA ILE A 44 5.48 10.97 -33.77
C ILE A 44 6.27 10.25 -32.68
N VAL A 45 6.28 10.78 -31.46
CA VAL A 45 6.82 10.05 -30.30
C VAL A 45 5.66 9.33 -29.64
N ASP A 46 5.59 8.05 -29.94
CA ASP A 46 4.69 7.05 -29.38
C ASP A 46 5.19 6.70 -27.95
N PHE A 47 4.39 6.94 -26.92
CA PHE A 47 4.76 6.65 -25.53
C PHE A 47 4.48 5.17 -25.21
N HIS A 48 5.42 4.29 -25.55
CA HIS A 48 5.48 2.90 -25.04
C HIS A 48 6.92 2.53 -24.64
N ASN A 49 7.40 3.05 -23.50
CA ASN A 49 8.31 2.36 -22.55
C ASN A 49 8.71 3.28 -21.38
N PRO A 50 8.60 2.87 -20.10
CA PRO A 50 9.09 3.65 -18.98
C PRO A 50 10.47 3.15 -18.53
N CYS A 51 11.53 3.81 -18.96
CA CYS A 51 12.83 3.69 -18.31
C CYS A 51 13.64 4.95 -18.56
N HIS A 52 13.52 5.95 -17.69
CA HIS A 52 14.59 6.85 -17.27
C HIS A 52 14.10 7.70 -16.09
N ILE A 53 14.42 7.26 -14.87
CA ILE A 53 14.38 8.11 -13.68
C ILE A 53 15.78 8.75 -13.57
N ILE A 54 15.85 10.07 -13.67
CA ILE A 54 17.02 10.83 -13.26
C ILE A 54 16.84 11.14 -11.77
N THR A 55 17.57 10.44 -10.91
CA THR A 55 17.70 10.76 -9.47
C THR A 55 18.72 11.89 -9.30
N LEU A 56 18.27 13.03 -8.78
CA LEU A 56 19.13 14.09 -8.22
C LEU A 56 19.41 13.76 -6.75
N ASP A 57 20.46 12.98 -6.50
CA ASP A 57 21.03 12.83 -5.16
C ASP A 57 22.48 13.28 -5.19
N LYS A 58 22.74 14.46 -4.60
CA LYS A 58 24.01 14.90 -3.98
C LYS A 58 23.93 16.38 -3.61
N PHE A 59 23.37 16.70 -2.45
CA PHE A 59 23.83 17.85 -1.66
C PHE A 59 23.76 17.49 -0.18
N ALA A 60 24.91 17.51 0.49
CA ALA A 60 25.05 17.32 1.92
C ALA A 60 24.65 18.59 2.68
N PRO A 61 24.10 18.50 3.91
CA PRO A 61 23.48 19.64 4.57
C PRO A 61 24.44 20.29 5.58
N HIS A 62 25.31 21.22 5.17
CA HIS A 62 25.94 22.14 6.12
C HIS A 62 26.39 23.43 5.44
N GLN A 63 25.65 24.52 5.69
CA GLN A 63 26.09 25.92 5.85
C GLN A 63 24.94 26.87 5.46
N PHE A 64 24.12 27.23 6.44
CA PHE A 64 23.31 28.45 6.35
C PHE A 64 23.77 29.38 7.49
N LEU A 65 24.49 30.44 7.12
CA LEU A 65 24.66 31.62 7.96
C LEU A 65 23.65 32.65 7.47
N ALA A 66 22.68 32.96 8.34
CA ALA A 66 21.72 34.02 8.12
C ALA A 66 22.40 35.38 8.31
N SER A 67 22.25 36.29 7.35
CA SER A 67 22.46 37.72 7.58
C SER A 67 21.47 38.55 6.77
N HIS A 68 20.63 39.28 7.52
CA HIS A 68 19.81 40.44 7.18
C HIS A 68 18.57 40.27 6.28
N ILE A 69 17.42 40.22 6.96
CA ILE A 69 16.08 40.45 6.43
C ILE A 69 15.76 41.95 6.62
N THR A 70 15.38 42.63 5.53
CA THR A 70 14.61 43.89 5.56
C THR A 70 13.26 43.64 4.84
N PRO A 71 12.16 44.29 5.26
CA PRO A 71 10.80 43.94 4.85
C PRO A 71 10.48 44.40 3.41
N PRO A 72 9.50 43.77 2.73
CA PRO A 72 9.28 43.92 1.29
C PRO A 72 8.47 45.19 0.93
N GLN A 73 8.77 45.77 -0.23
CA GLN A 73 7.89 46.70 -0.97
C GLN A 73 7.25 45.94 -2.14
N PRO A 74 6.01 46.28 -2.55
CA PRO A 74 5.25 45.49 -3.52
C PRO A 74 5.58 45.90 -4.97
N ARG A 75 5.64 44.88 -5.84
CA ARG A 75 5.93 44.89 -7.29
C ARG A 75 7.41 44.72 -7.62
N ASP A 76 7.80 43.48 -7.89
CA ASP A 76 8.78 43.13 -8.93
C ASP A 76 8.71 41.62 -9.21
N SER A 77 8.80 41.27 -10.50
CA SER A 77 8.83 39.90 -11.02
C SER A 77 10.25 39.32 -10.93
N TYR A 78 10.42 38.12 -10.38
CA TYR A 78 11.75 37.47 -10.33
C TYR A 78 11.98 36.54 -11.52
N HIS A 79 13.13 36.68 -12.18
CA HIS A 79 13.67 35.73 -13.15
C HIS A 79 14.78 34.90 -12.47
N LEU A 80 14.64 33.57 -12.43
CA LEU A 80 15.74 32.66 -12.09
C LEU A 80 16.46 32.26 -13.38
N ILE A 81 17.68 32.78 -13.58
CA ILE A 81 18.57 32.40 -14.67
C ILE A 81 19.60 31.42 -14.12
N PHE A 82 19.60 30.17 -14.59
CA PHE A 82 20.73 29.25 -14.37
C PHE A 82 21.73 29.43 -15.50
N GLN A 83 22.89 30.01 -15.20
CA GLN A 83 24.02 30.12 -16.12
C GLN A 83 25.04 29.02 -15.78
N MET A 84 25.20 28.02 -16.66
CA MET A 84 26.33 27.08 -16.56
C MET A 84 27.56 27.71 -17.24
N SER A 85 28.52 28.21 -16.46
CA SER A 85 29.81 28.66 -17.00
C SER A 85 30.79 27.49 -17.13
N ARG A 86 31.23 27.18 -18.35
CA ARG A 86 32.47 26.41 -18.58
C ARG A 86 33.65 27.33 -18.29
N GLN A 87 34.36 27.11 -17.18
CA GLN A 87 35.74 27.62 -17.07
C GLN A 87 36.69 26.65 -17.77
N ALA A 88 37.29 27.14 -18.85
CA ALA A 88 38.43 26.52 -19.50
C ALA A 88 39.68 26.74 -18.64
N LEU A 89 40.25 25.66 -18.11
CA LEU A 89 41.60 25.68 -17.55
C LEU A 89 42.60 25.24 -18.63
N SER A 90 43.49 26.17 -18.94
CA SER A 90 44.62 26.05 -19.87
C SER A 90 45.68 25.06 -19.37
N TYR A 91 46.12 24.14 -20.23
CA TYR A 91 47.29 23.28 -20.01
C TYR A 91 48.55 23.91 -20.62
N PRO A 92 49.69 24.00 -19.90
CA PRO A 92 51.00 24.08 -20.51
C PRO A 92 51.53 22.68 -20.86
N ALA A 93 52.36 22.63 -21.91
CA ALA A 93 52.95 21.43 -22.49
C ALA A 93 53.73 20.57 -21.48
N VAL A 94 53.61 19.24 -21.59
CA VAL A 94 54.42 18.27 -20.83
C VAL A 94 55.17 17.37 -21.80
N GLU A 95 56.50 17.43 -21.68
CA GLU A 95 57.48 16.55 -22.30
C GLU A 95 57.26 15.08 -21.95
N LYS A 96 57.61 14.21 -22.90
CA LYS A 96 57.59 12.75 -22.74
C LYS A 96 58.57 12.31 -21.65
N HIS A 97 58.06 11.77 -20.54
CA HIS A 97 58.77 10.74 -19.79
C HIS A 97 57.83 9.63 -19.31
N GLN A 98 58.08 8.43 -19.80
CA GLN A 98 57.50 7.17 -19.34
C GLN A 98 57.87 6.92 -17.88
N LYS A 99 56.88 6.94 -16.98
CA LYS A 99 56.91 6.16 -15.73
C LYS A 99 55.53 5.58 -15.46
N LYS A 100 55.47 4.26 -15.25
CA LYS A 100 54.28 3.49 -14.87
C LYS A 100 53.67 4.07 -13.58
N PRO A 101 52.34 4.28 -13.50
CA PRO A 101 51.70 4.57 -12.23
C PRO A 101 51.40 3.25 -11.50
N SER A 102 52.24 2.93 -10.52
CA SER A 102 51.85 2.16 -9.35
C SER A 102 50.88 2.98 -8.50
N THR A 103 50.01 2.26 -7.77
CA THR A 103 49.08 2.73 -6.72
C THR A 103 47.81 3.45 -7.17
N PHE A 104 46.87 2.67 -7.73
CA PHE A 104 45.43 2.88 -7.51
C PHE A 104 45.02 1.98 -6.34
N ASN A 105 45.34 2.38 -5.11
CA ASN A 105 44.98 1.63 -3.92
C ASN A 105 44.67 2.60 -2.77
N HIS A 106 43.51 3.25 -2.83
CA HIS A 106 42.91 3.99 -1.72
C HIS A 106 41.37 4.02 -1.78
N TYR A 107 40.75 2.94 -2.29
CA TYR A 107 39.33 2.64 -2.13
C TYR A 107 39.10 1.13 -2.00
N VAL A 108 39.95 0.45 -1.21
CA VAL A 108 39.69 -0.89 -0.67
C VAL A 108 39.85 -0.85 0.85
N GLN A 109 39.06 0.01 1.47
CA GLN A 109 38.67 0.03 2.87
C GLN A 109 37.22 0.50 2.79
N ASP A 110 36.18 -0.32 2.90
CA ASP A 110 35.88 -1.14 4.07
C ASP A 110 34.87 -2.26 3.68
N LEU A 111 35.33 -3.28 2.94
CA LEU A 111 34.55 -4.52 2.72
C LEU A 111 34.55 -5.44 3.95
N SER A 112 35.32 -5.08 4.98
CA SER A 112 35.45 -5.77 6.27
C SER A 112 34.34 -5.45 7.26
N SER A 113 33.49 -4.45 6.98
CA SER A 113 32.35 -4.07 7.83
C SER A 113 30.99 -4.36 7.18
N MET A 114 30.91 -5.31 6.25
CA MET A 114 29.61 -5.76 5.77
C MET A 114 28.88 -6.47 6.93
N PRO A 115 27.68 -6.02 7.35
CA PRO A 115 26.86 -6.78 8.28
C PRO A 115 26.67 -8.19 7.70
N SER A 116 26.69 -9.20 8.56
CA SER A 116 26.73 -10.61 8.17
C SER A 116 25.82 -10.90 6.97
N THR A 117 26.42 -11.21 5.82
CA THR A 117 25.72 -11.40 4.54
C THR A 117 25.01 -12.76 4.46
N ASN A 118 24.52 -13.26 5.59
CA ASN A 118 23.82 -14.53 5.63
C ASN A 118 22.52 -14.40 4.81
N PRO A 119 22.24 -15.35 3.91
CA PRO A 119 21.00 -15.32 3.15
C PRO A 119 19.80 -15.38 4.11
N ILE A 120 18.75 -14.65 3.76
CA ILE A 120 17.46 -14.71 4.44
C ILE A 120 16.57 -15.68 3.66
N PHE A 121 16.04 -16.67 4.37
CA PHE A 121 15.23 -17.74 3.81
C PHE A 121 13.76 -17.35 3.87
N ILE A 122 13.11 -17.28 2.72
CA ILE A 122 11.72 -16.89 2.56
C ILE A 122 10.87 -18.14 2.35
N ALA A 123 9.82 -18.30 3.15
CA ALA A 123 8.85 -19.37 3.06
C ALA A 123 7.47 -18.80 2.75
N VAL A 124 6.97 -19.02 1.54
CA VAL A 124 5.68 -18.48 1.09
C VAL A 124 4.57 -19.51 1.29
N ILE A 125 3.55 -19.14 2.06
CA ILE A 125 2.31 -19.93 2.18
C ILE A 125 1.22 -19.17 1.43
N GLY A 126 0.63 -19.80 0.41
CA GLY A 126 -0.38 -19.18 -0.45
C GLY A 126 0.20 -18.62 -1.74
N ALA A 127 -0.08 -19.31 -2.85
CA ALA A 127 0.23 -18.88 -4.22
C ALA A 127 -1.05 -18.49 -5.01
N GLY A 128 -2.01 -17.86 -4.31
CA GLY A 128 -3.26 -17.33 -4.87
C GLY A 128 -3.09 -15.94 -5.49
N GLY A 129 -4.17 -15.15 -5.59
CA GLY A 129 -4.14 -13.81 -6.21
C GLY A 129 -3.05 -12.90 -5.63
N VAL A 130 -3.07 -12.65 -4.32
CA VAL A 130 -2.04 -11.84 -3.64
C VAL A 130 -0.67 -12.52 -3.66
N GLY A 131 -0.62 -13.84 -3.45
CA GLY A 131 0.64 -14.59 -3.41
C GLY A 131 1.42 -14.54 -4.73
N LYS A 132 0.75 -14.59 -5.88
CA LYS A 132 1.37 -14.44 -7.21
C LYS A 132 1.93 -13.03 -7.41
N CYS A 133 1.16 -12.00 -7.09
CA CYS A 133 1.64 -10.61 -7.13
C CYS A 133 2.86 -10.42 -6.21
N PHE A 134 2.82 -10.98 -5.00
CA PHE A 134 3.94 -10.93 -4.05
C PHE A 134 5.20 -11.60 -4.62
N LEU A 135 5.10 -12.78 -5.24
CA LEU A 135 6.26 -13.46 -5.85
C LEU A 135 6.89 -12.62 -6.97
N SER A 136 6.06 -11.97 -7.81
CA SER A 136 6.56 -11.04 -8.83
C SER A 136 7.32 -9.86 -8.19
N GLN A 137 6.74 -9.23 -7.16
CA GLN A 137 7.38 -8.13 -6.47
C GLN A 137 8.64 -8.55 -5.70
N LEU A 138 8.67 -9.76 -5.15
CA LEU A 138 9.83 -10.35 -4.49
C LEU A 138 10.98 -10.54 -5.49
N ARG A 139 10.70 -11.04 -6.70
CA ARG A 139 11.70 -11.12 -7.78
C ARG A 139 12.27 -9.73 -8.12
N ASP A 140 11.41 -8.75 -8.30
CA ASP A 140 11.86 -7.40 -8.63
C ASP A 140 12.60 -6.75 -7.45
N LEU A 141 12.30 -7.15 -6.21
CA LEU A 141 13.04 -6.75 -5.02
C LEU A 141 14.44 -7.39 -4.98
N THR A 142 14.60 -8.68 -5.30
CA THR A 142 15.93 -9.34 -5.27
C THR A 142 16.87 -8.75 -6.32
N ILE A 143 16.35 -8.26 -7.45
CA ILE A 143 17.11 -7.55 -8.47
C ILE A 143 17.54 -6.16 -7.99
N ARG A 144 16.60 -5.39 -7.41
CA ARG A 144 16.87 -4.01 -6.95
C ARG A 144 17.68 -3.94 -5.65
N ARG A 145 17.57 -4.95 -4.79
CA ARG A 145 18.26 -5.06 -3.49
C ARG A 145 18.92 -6.43 -3.38
N PRO A 146 20.11 -6.62 -3.97
CA PRO A 146 20.79 -7.92 -4.00
C PRO A 146 21.34 -8.37 -2.63
N PHE A 147 21.43 -7.46 -1.64
CA PHE A 147 21.92 -7.73 -0.30
C PHE A 147 20.92 -7.29 0.80
N PRO A 148 20.69 -8.13 1.83
CA PRO A 148 21.11 -9.53 1.92
C PRO A 148 20.43 -10.38 0.84
N LYS A 149 21.03 -11.53 0.49
CA LYS A 149 20.44 -12.44 -0.50
C LYS A 149 19.14 -13.00 0.03
N LEU A 150 18.03 -12.80 -0.69
CA LEU A 150 16.74 -13.42 -0.37
C LEU A 150 16.62 -14.75 -1.11
N ASN A 151 16.40 -15.83 -0.36
CA ASN A 151 16.33 -17.19 -0.86
C ASN A 151 14.92 -17.75 -0.69
N LEU A 152 14.18 -17.95 -1.78
CA LEU A 152 12.89 -18.64 -1.70
C LEU A 152 13.14 -20.14 -1.46
N CYS A 153 12.93 -20.58 -0.22
CA CYS A 153 13.26 -21.95 0.21
C CYS A 153 12.03 -22.87 0.37
N TYR A 154 10.84 -22.27 0.37
CA TYR A 154 9.57 -22.98 0.49
C TYR A 154 8.46 -22.18 -0.18
N ILE A 155 7.59 -22.86 -0.93
CA ILE A 155 6.32 -22.31 -1.44
C ILE A 155 5.23 -23.37 -1.38
N ALA A 156 4.03 -23.00 -0.94
CA ALA A 156 2.89 -23.93 -0.90
C ALA A 156 1.53 -23.32 -1.23
N THR A 157 0.63 -24.19 -1.70
CA THR A 157 -0.84 -24.02 -1.67
C THR A 157 -1.43 -24.94 -0.60
N SER A 158 -2.75 -25.02 -0.48
CA SER A 158 -3.40 -25.99 0.42
C SER A 158 -3.17 -27.46 0.05
N ARG A 159 -2.74 -27.76 -1.18
CA ARG A 159 -2.62 -29.15 -1.68
C ARG A 159 -1.22 -29.55 -2.11
N LYS A 160 -0.37 -28.58 -2.47
CA LYS A 160 0.95 -28.81 -3.03
C LYS A 160 1.99 -27.94 -2.36
N ALA A 161 3.20 -28.46 -2.20
CA ALA A 161 4.35 -27.72 -1.71
C ALA A 161 5.59 -27.96 -2.60
N LEU A 162 6.54 -27.06 -2.50
CA LEU A 162 7.86 -27.14 -3.12
C LEU A 162 8.89 -26.62 -2.12
N TYR A 163 9.90 -27.44 -1.84
CA TYR A 163 11.04 -27.15 -0.97
C TYR A 163 12.13 -28.20 -1.20
N ASN A 164 13.37 -27.83 -0.90
CA ASN A 164 14.56 -28.66 -1.05
C ASN A 164 15.22 -28.86 0.31
N ASP A 165 15.66 -30.09 0.63
CA ASP A 165 16.22 -30.42 1.95
C ASP A 165 17.54 -29.67 2.24
N ASP A 166 18.23 -29.22 1.19
CA ASP A 166 19.45 -28.40 1.25
C ASP A 166 19.17 -26.88 1.27
N TYR A 167 17.90 -26.48 1.27
CA TYR A 167 17.44 -25.09 1.18
C TYR A 167 17.94 -24.33 -0.06
N SER A 168 18.29 -25.05 -1.13
CA SER A 168 18.58 -24.42 -2.43
C SER A 168 17.40 -23.61 -2.92
N SER A 169 17.68 -22.44 -3.52
CA SER A 169 16.65 -21.49 -3.92
C SER A 169 15.76 -22.05 -5.01
N ILE A 170 14.46 -21.91 -4.80
CA ILE A 170 13.45 -22.05 -5.82
C ILE A 170 13.52 -20.81 -6.71
N ASP A 171 13.52 -21.02 -8.02
CA ASP A 171 13.50 -19.93 -8.98
C ASP A 171 12.17 -19.17 -8.91
N LEU A 172 12.23 -17.86 -8.69
CA LEU A 172 11.04 -17.02 -8.48
C LEU A 172 10.19 -16.88 -9.73
N GLU A 173 10.79 -16.94 -10.92
CA GLU A 173 10.09 -16.79 -12.20
C GLU A 173 9.23 -18.02 -12.51
N SER A 174 9.75 -19.22 -12.26
CA SER A 174 9.07 -20.50 -12.53
C SER A 174 8.43 -21.15 -11.29
N ALA A 175 8.54 -20.54 -10.10
CA ALA A 175 8.08 -21.11 -8.82
C ALA A 175 6.63 -21.64 -8.87
N VAL A 176 5.71 -20.85 -9.43
CA VAL A 176 4.28 -21.20 -9.49
C VAL A 176 4.03 -22.38 -10.43
N ASP A 177 4.73 -22.44 -11.56
CA ASP A 177 4.59 -23.50 -12.55
C ASP A 177 5.19 -24.82 -12.06
N ILE A 178 6.34 -24.76 -11.38
CA ILE A 178 6.96 -25.92 -10.75
C ILE A 178 6.06 -26.43 -9.61
N LEU A 179 5.52 -25.54 -8.78
CA LEU A 179 4.59 -25.88 -7.71
C LEU A 179 3.33 -26.57 -8.27
N ALA A 180 2.79 -26.10 -9.40
CA ALA A 180 1.63 -26.71 -10.05
C ALA A 180 1.91 -28.16 -10.50
N LYS A 181 3.15 -28.50 -10.83
CA LYS A 181 3.59 -29.84 -11.23
C LYS A 181 4.07 -30.71 -10.06
N SER A 182 4.29 -30.12 -8.88
CA SER A 182 4.73 -30.85 -7.69
C SER A 182 3.72 -31.92 -7.27
N SER A 183 4.26 -33.06 -6.81
CA SER A 183 3.53 -34.13 -6.14
C SER A 183 3.68 -34.11 -4.61
N LYS A 184 4.55 -33.23 -4.07
CA LYS A 184 4.73 -33.09 -2.62
C LYS A 184 3.51 -32.40 -2.01
N THR A 185 2.95 -32.98 -0.95
CA THR A 185 1.94 -32.33 -0.11
C THR A 185 2.61 -31.37 0.89
N PRO A 186 1.94 -30.29 1.29
CA PRO A 186 2.43 -29.43 2.38
C PRO A 186 2.64 -30.26 3.66
N PRO A 187 3.77 -30.10 4.36
CA PRO A 187 3.96 -30.71 5.67
C PRO A 187 3.00 -30.06 6.69
N SER A 188 2.89 -30.66 7.88
CA SER A 188 2.18 -30.01 8.98
C SER A 188 2.85 -28.68 9.34
N LEU A 189 2.11 -27.72 9.92
CA LEU A 189 2.69 -26.44 10.33
C LEU A 189 3.83 -26.59 11.36
N PRO A 190 3.75 -27.50 12.36
CA PRO A 190 4.89 -27.81 13.22
C PRO A 190 6.11 -28.32 12.46
N ASP A 191 5.93 -29.20 11.47
CA ASP A 191 7.04 -29.72 10.66
C ASP A 191 7.65 -28.64 9.77
N LEU A 192 6.83 -27.71 9.24
CA LEU A 192 7.33 -26.54 8.53
C LEU A 192 8.19 -25.65 9.43
N VAL A 193 7.74 -25.38 10.66
CA VAL A 193 8.52 -24.61 11.64
C VAL A 193 9.84 -25.33 11.96
N ALA A 194 9.80 -26.65 12.15
CA ALA A 194 10.99 -27.46 12.41
C ALA A 194 11.98 -27.46 11.23
N TYR A 195 11.47 -27.47 9.99
CA TYR A 195 12.27 -27.27 8.78
C TYR A 195 12.90 -25.88 8.78
N LEU A 196 12.14 -24.80 8.91
CA LEU A 196 12.67 -23.44 8.85
C LEU A 196 13.65 -23.09 9.97
N THR A 197 13.53 -23.72 11.15
CA THR A 197 14.48 -23.54 12.27
C THR A 197 15.87 -24.12 11.93
N LYS A 198 15.95 -25.09 11.02
CA LYS A 198 17.20 -25.70 10.56
C LYS A 198 17.82 -24.99 9.36
N ALA A 199 17.18 -23.93 8.85
CA ALA A 199 17.73 -23.16 7.74
C ALA A 199 19.10 -22.55 8.14
N PRO A 200 20.08 -22.49 7.22
CA PRO A 200 21.42 -21.92 7.51
C PRO A 200 21.45 -20.44 7.92
N GLY A 201 20.32 -19.73 7.82
CA GLY A 201 20.19 -18.31 8.11
C GLY A 201 18.81 -17.98 8.68
N LYS A 202 18.52 -16.69 8.87
CA LYS A 202 17.23 -16.25 9.38
C LYS A 202 16.12 -16.59 8.39
N ALA A 203 14.98 -17.06 8.91
CA ALA A 203 13.82 -17.42 8.11
C ALA A 203 12.65 -16.45 8.35
N ILE A 204 11.89 -16.19 7.29
CA ILE A 204 10.67 -15.39 7.31
C ILE A 204 9.56 -16.19 6.63
N ILE A 205 8.45 -16.39 7.34
CA ILE A 205 7.20 -16.87 6.76
C ILE A 205 6.45 -15.68 6.16
N VAL A 206 6.09 -15.79 4.89
CA VAL A 206 5.15 -14.89 4.22
C VAL A 206 3.85 -15.65 4.01
N ASP A 207 2.88 -15.45 4.90
CA ASP A 207 1.55 -16.05 4.80
C ASP A 207 0.65 -15.13 3.98
N ASN A 208 0.35 -15.51 2.74
CA ASN A 208 -0.56 -14.82 1.82
C ASN A 208 -1.94 -15.52 1.75
N THR A 209 -2.36 -16.18 2.83
CA THR A 209 -3.66 -16.87 2.92
C THR A 209 -4.66 -16.13 3.80
N SER A 210 -5.87 -16.68 3.90
CA SER A 210 -6.90 -16.32 4.88
C SER A 210 -7.17 -17.47 5.86
N SER A 211 -6.19 -18.37 6.03
CA SER A 211 -6.33 -19.59 6.82
C SER A 211 -6.25 -19.31 8.33
N GLN A 212 -7.17 -19.91 9.10
CA GLN A 212 -7.12 -19.87 10.56
C GLN A 212 -6.00 -20.77 11.09
N ASP A 213 -5.82 -21.97 10.54
CA ASP A 213 -4.80 -22.92 10.99
C ASP A 213 -3.39 -22.32 10.87
N VAL A 214 -3.11 -21.59 9.78
CA VAL A 214 -1.82 -20.93 9.57
C VAL A 214 -1.63 -19.78 10.58
N ALA A 215 -2.68 -18.99 10.83
CA ALA A 215 -2.66 -17.93 11.84
C ALA A 215 -2.40 -18.46 13.26
N ASP A 216 -3.01 -19.59 13.62
CA ASP A 216 -2.85 -20.22 14.94
C ASP A 216 -1.42 -20.75 15.17
N ALA A 217 -0.66 -21.00 14.10
CA ALA A 217 0.74 -21.42 14.17
C ALA A 217 1.75 -20.27 14.34
N TYR A 218 1.32 -19.00 14.20
CA TYR A 218 2.24 -17.85 14.31
C TYR A 218 2.99 -17.78 15.65
N PRO A 219 2.35 -17.97 16.83
CA PRO A 219 3.08 -17.97 18.09
C PRO A 219 4.21 -19.01 18.13
N THR A 220 4.00 -20.19 17.54
CA THR A 220 5.00 -21.26 17.49
C THR A 220 6.18 -20.88 16.59
N ALA A 221 5.91 -20.34 15.40
CA ALA A 221 6.95 -19.87 14.50
C ALA A 221 7.77 -18.72 15.12
N LEU A 222 7.08 -17.73 15.71
CA LEU A 222 7.72 -16.59 16.35
C LEU A 222 8.58 -17.02 17.54
N LYS A 223 8.11 -17.94 18.40
CA LYS A 223 8.91 -18.50 19.52
C LYS A 223 10.17 -19.21 19.02
N ALA A 224 10.13 -19.82 17.84
CA ALA A 224 11.29 -20.45 17.20
C ALA A 224 12.26 -19.45 16.53
N GLY A 225 11.98 -18.14 16.61
CA GLY A 225 12.83 -17.11 16.02
C GLY A 225 12.54 -16.82 14.54
N ILE A 226 11.44 -17.36 14.00
CA ILE A 226 11.03 -17.18 12.59
C ILE A 226 10.07 -15.99 12.52
N SER A 227 10.42 -14.99 11.71
CA SER A 227 9.56 -13.81 11.55
C SER A 227 8.37 -14.10 10.63
N VAL A 228 7.28 -13.36 10.78
CA VAL A 228 6.04 -13.53 9.99
C VAL A 228 5.64 -12.20 9.36
N VAL A 229 5.32 -12.24 8.06
CA VAL A 229 4.75 -11.11 7.31
C VAL A 229 3.47 -11.60 6.62
N THR A 230 2.36 -10.85 6.72
CA THR A 230 1.08 -11.38 6.24
C THR A 230 -0.02 -10.33 5.98
N PRO A 231 -0.92 -10.52 5.00
CA PRO A 231 -2.21 -9.83 4.93
C PRO A 231 -3.32 -10.54 5.74
N ASN A 232 -3.04 -11.67 6.40
CA ASN A 232 -4.05 -12.52 7.04
C ASN A 232 -4.62 -11.89 8.31
N LYS A 233 -5.84 -11.35 8.19
CA LYS A 233 -6.56 -10.72 9.31
C LYS A 233 -6.88 -11.69 10.46
N LYS A 234 -6.95 -13.00 10.22
CA LYS A 234 -7.45 -13.98 11.20
C LYS A 234 -6.61 -14.01 12.47
N ALA A 235 -5.30 -13.93 12.33
CA ALA A 235 -4.35 -13.87 13.45
C ALA A 235 -4.57 -12.68 14.38
N PHE A 236 -5.00 -11.55 13.81
CA PHE A 236 -5.05 -10.26 14.51
C PHE A 236 -6.46 -9.82 14.89
N SER A 237 -7.47 -10.43 14.29
CA SER A 237 -8.90 -10.16 14.55
C SER A 237 -9.62 -11.33 15.20
N GLY A 238 -8.97 -12.50 15.35
CA GLY A 238 -9.50 -13.64 16.10
C GLY A 238 -9.54 -13.41 17.63
N PRO A 239 -9.59 -14.47 18.44
CA PRO A 239 -9.60 -14.37 19.90
C PRO A 239 -8.48 -13.46 20.43
N TYR A 240 -8.77 -12.65 21.45
CA TYR A 240 -7.76 -11.71 21.96
C TYR A 240 -6.53 -12.43 22.53
N LYS A 241 -6.72 -13.66 23.01
CA LYS A 241 -5.62 -14.53 23.43
C LYS A 241 -4.60 -14.80 22.32
N LEU A 242 -5.04 -15.07 21.09
CA LEU A 242 -4.12 -15.31 19.96
C LEU A 242 -3.30 -14.05 19.65
N TRP A 243 -3.94 -12.87 19.65
CA TRP A 243 -3.25 -11.58 19.54
C TRP A 243 -2.14 -11.45 20.59
N GLN A 244 -2.47 -11.68 21.87
CA GLN A 244 -1.50 -11.61 22.96
C GLN A 244 -0.35 -12.60 22.77
N ASP A 245 -0.65 -13.85 22.39
CA ASP A 245 0.36 -14.89 22.19
C ASP A 245 1.32 -14.57 21.04
N ILE A 246 0.82 -13.98 19.95
CA ILE A 246 1.64 -13.51 18.82
C ILE A 246 2.62 -12.43 19.26
N PHE A 247 2.13 -11.35 19.88
CA PHE A 247 2.98 -10.23 20.25
C PHE A 247 3.93 -10.57 21.41
N GLN A 248 3.50 -11.43 22.34
CA GLN A 248 4.38 -11.97 23.39
C GLN A 248 5.49 -12.85 22.79
N ALA A 249 5.16 -13.74 21.84
CA ALA A 249 6.15 -14.58 21.18
C ALA A 249 7.20 -13.75 20.43
N SER A 250 6.74 -12.76 19.65
CA SER A 250 7.56 -11.77 18.94
C SER A 250 8.51 -11.03 19.90
N ALA A 251 7.97 -10.51 21.02
CA ALA A 251 8.78 -9.81 22.02
C ALA A 251 9.82 -10.71 22.71
N THR A 252 9.48 -11.97 22.94
CA THR A 252 10.34 -12.92 23.67
C THR A 252 11.52 -13.41 22.82
N SER A 253 11.29 -13.72 21.55
CA SER A 253 12.34 -14.27 20.67
C SER A 253 13.11 -13.21 19.89
N GLY A 254 12.56 -11.99 19.79
CA GLY A 254 13.07 -10.94 18.91
C GLY A 254 12.68 -11.11 17.44
N ALA A 255 11.99 -12.19 17.07
CA ALA A 255 11.38 -12.35 15.76
C ALA A 255 10.32 -11.28 15.53
N LYS A 256 10.09 -10.90 14.27
CA LYS A 256 9.20 -9.80 13.91
C LYS A 256 7.89 -10.33 13.34
N VAL A 257 6.79 -9.64 13.67
CA VAL A 257 5.48 -9.88 13.06
C VAL A 257 4.95 -8.59 12.47
N TYR A 258 4.63 -8.61 11.18
CA TYR A 258 4.12 -7.47 10.43
C TYR A 258 2.88 -7.85 9.63
N HIS A 259 1.91 -6.93 9.59
CA HIS A 259 0.59 -7.19 9.02
C HIS A 259 -0.09 -5.94 8.45
N GLU A 260 0.65 -5.01 7.84
CA GLU A 260 0.12 -3.78 7.23
C GLU A 260 -1.07 -4.09 6.31
N SER A 261 -0.93 -5.10 5.45
CA SER A 261 -1.97 -5.51 4.51
C SER A 261 -3.21 -6.15 5.12
N SER A 262 -3.26 -6.34 6.44
CA SER A 262 -4.49 -6.76 7.13
C SER A 262 -5.53 -5.63 7.20
N VAL A 263 -5.12 -4.36 7.13
CA VAL A 263 -6.02 -3.21 7.14
C VAL A 263 -5.59 -2.18 6.09
N GLY A 264 -6.42 -1.99 5.06
CA GLY A 264 -6.16 -0.99 4.02
C GLY A 264 -5.24 -1.45 2.87
N ALA A 265 -5.02 -2.76 2.72
CA ALA A 265 -4.16 -3.32 1.68
C ALA A 265 -2.75 -2.70 1.69
N GLY A 266 -2.40 -1.89 0.70
CA GLY A 266 -1.08 -1.25 0.62
C GLY A 266 -1.00 0.10 1.33
N LEU A 267 -2.11 0.61 1.87
CA LEU A 267 -2.15 1.89 2.57
C LEU A 267 -1.37 1.81 3.89
N PRO A 268 -0.62 2.86 4.27
CA PRO A 268 0.11 2.89 5.54
C PRO A 268 -0.84 3.18 6.70
N VAL A 269 -1.68 2.21 7.07
CA VAL A 269 -2.70 2.39 8.12
C VAL A 269 -2.16 1.96 9.47
N ILE A 270 -1.63 0.74 9.56
CA ILE A 270 -1.12 0.15 10.80
C ILE A 270 0.19 0.81 11.20
N SER A 271 1.11 1.04 10.25
CA SER A 271 2.35 1.78 10.53
C SER A 271 2.06 3.18 11.07
N THR A 272 1.20 3.96 10.41
CA THR A 272 0.80 5.29 10.87
C THR A 272 0.21 5.24 12.28
N LEU A 273 -0.72 4.32 12.54
CA LEU A 273 -1.31 4.16 13.87
C LEU A 273 -0.26 3.81 14.93
N LYS A 274 0.67 2.90 14.62
CA LYS A 274 1.77 2.53 15.52
C LYS A 274 2.67 3.72 15.79
N ASP A 275 3.10 4.46 14.78
CA ASP A 275 3.97 5.63 14.93
C ASP A 275 3.31 6.72 15.81
N LEU A 276 2.01 6.96 15.64
CA LEU A 276 1.25 7.87 16.51
C LEU A 276 1.32 7.41 17.98
N VAL A 277 1.02 6.15 18.26
CA VAL A 277 1.01 5.60 19.62
C VAL A 277 2.42 5.52 20.22
N GLU A 278 3.41 5.03 19.47
CA GLU A 278 4.78 4.82 19.95
C GLU A 278 5.52 6.14 20.23
N THR A 279 5.19 7.22 19.51
CA THR A 279 5.71 8.56 19.83
C THR A 279 5.02 9.23 21.03
N GLY A 280 4.07 8.54 21.67
CA GLY A 280 3.32 9.02 22.84
C GLY A 280 2.17 9.97 22.50
N ASP A 281 1.59 9.89 21.30
CA ASP A 281 0.29 10.49 21.03
C ASP A 281 -0.84 9.58 21.57
N GLU A 282 -2.01 10.16 21.76
CA GLU A 282 -3.20 9.45 22.27
C GLU A 282 -4.28 9.47 21.19
N ILE A 283 -4.65 8.29 20.68
CA ILE A 283 -5.76 8.16 19.73
C ILE A 283 -7.06 8.44 20.48
N THR A 284 -7.87 9.37 19.97
CA THR A 284 -9.18 9.70 20.54
C THR A 284 -10.29 9.02 19.75
N LYS A 285 -10.19 9.03 18.42
CA LYS A 285 -11.19 8.45 17.52
C LYS A 285 -10.53 7.93 16.25
N ILE A 286 -11.02 6.80 15.75
CA ILE A 286 -10.74 6.31 14.40
C ILE A 286 -12.07 6.17 13.68
N GLU A 287 -12.21 6.71 12.47
CA GLU A 287 -13.40 6.50 11.66
C GLU A 287 -13.06 6.41 10.18
N GLY A 288 -13.86 5.67 9.41
CA GLY A 288 -13.55 5.49 8.01
C GLY A 288 -14.44 4.52 7.25
N VAL A 289 -14.20 4.47 5.95
CA VAL A 289 -14.74 3.44 5.05
C VAL A 289 -13.63 2.43 4.78
N PHE A 290 -13.86 1.20 5.20
CA PHE A 290 -12.85 0.14 5.22
C PHE A 290 -13.08 -0.94 4.15
N SER A 291 -14.18 -0.87 3.40
CA SER A 291 -14.53 -1.83 2.34
C SER A 291 -14.71 -1.09 1.02
N GLY A 292 -13.95 -1.49 0.00
CA GLY A 292 -14.06 -0.92 -1.34
C GLY A 292 -15.41 -1.25 -1.98
N THR A 293 -15.96 -2.44 -1.73
CA THR A 293 -17.31 -2.83 -2.15
C THR A 293 -18.37 -1.92 -1.53
N MET A 294 -18.32 -1.71 -0.21
CA MET A 294 -19.25 -0.80 0.46
C MET A 294 -19.07 0.65 -0.02
N SER A 295 -17.82 1.09 -0.23
CA SER A 295 -17.52 2.41 -0.79
C SER A 295 -18.21 2.59 -2.15
N PHE A 296 -18.02 1.64 -3.06
CA PHE A 296 -18.66 1.65 -4.38
C PHE A 296 -20.18 1.69 -4.29
N LEU A 297 -20.77 0.78 -3.49
CA LEU A 297 -22.22 0.68 -3.34
C LEU A 297 -22.83 1.98 -2.85
N PHE A 298 -22.29 2.59 -1.79
CA PHE A 298 -22.83 3.83 -1.24
C PHE A 298 -22.53 5.05 -2.11
N ASN A 299 -21.41 5.07 -2.83
CA ASN A 299 -21.13 6.13 -3.80
C ASN A 299 -22.12 6.11 -4.99
N SER A 300 -22.68 4.95 -5.33
CA SER A 300 -23.67 4.81 -6.43
C SER A 300 -25.13 4.90 -5.93
N PHE A 301 -25.44 4.30 -4.78
CA PHE A 301 -26.76 4.29 -4.17
C PHE A 301 -27.15 5.63 -3.51
N ALA A 302 -26.19 6.27 -2.85
CA ALA A 302 -26.37 7.54 -2.14
C ALA A 302 -25.24 8.52 -2.52
N PRO A 303 -25.19 8.95 -3.79
CA PRO A 303 -24.15 9.86 -4.27
C PRO A 303 -24.25 11.23 -3.60
N THR A 304 -23.17 12.01 -3.62
CA THR A 304 -23.16 13.40 -3.14
C THR A 304 -24.00 14.34 -4.03
N SER A 305 -24.37 13.89 -5.22
CA SER A 305 -25.18 14.62 -6.19
C SER A 305 -26.03 13.65 -7.02
N GLY A 306 -27.28 14.00 -7.32
CA GLY A 306 -28.22 13.14 -8.03
C GLY A 306 -29.01 12.22 -7.08
N SER A 307 -29.85 11.35 -7.65
CA SER A 307 -30.79 10.51 -6.88
C SER A 307 -30.24 9.14 -6.46
N GLY A 308 -29.11 8.72 -7.05
CA GLY A 308 -28.60 7.35 -6.94
C GLY A 308 -29.50 6.30 -7.59
N GLY A 309 -29.02 5.05 -7.68
CA GLY A 309 -29.80 3.90 -8.14
C GLY A 309 -30.59 3.20 -7.02
N LYS A 310 -31.24 2.09 -7.38
CA LYS A 310 -31.84 1.15 -6.41
C LYS A 310 -30.77 0.29 -5.77
N TRP A 311 -30.94 -0.06 -4.50
CA TRP A 311 -29.93 -0.84 -3.77
C TRP A 311 -29.60 -2.17 -4.44
N SER A 312 -30.62 -2.95 -4.83
CA SER A 312 -30.40 -4.23 -5.50
C SER A 312 -29.68 -4.11 -6.83
N ASP A 313 -29.98 -3.06 -7.61
CA ASP A 313 -29.35 -2.81 -8.90
C ASP A 313 -27.87 -2.49 -8.74
N GLU A 314 -27.52 -1.69 -7.72
CA GLU A 314 -26.12 -1.36 -7.42
C GLU A 314 -25.34 -2.58 -6.92
N VAL A 315 -25.95 -3.44 -6.10
CA VAL A 315 -25.31 -4.70 -5.67
C VAL A 315 -25.08 -5.65 -6.85
N LYS A 316 -26.08 -5.78 -7.74
CA LYS A 316 -25.94 -6.59 -8.96
C LYS A 316 -24.83 -6.05 -9.86
N LYS A 317 -24.79 -4.74 -10.10
CA LYS A 317 -23.75 -4.07 -10.88
C LYS A 317 -22.36 -4.26 -10.26
N ALA A 318 -22.23 -4.18 -8.93
CA ALA A 318 -20.97 -4.44 -8.25
C ALA A 318 -20.49 -5.89 -8.48
N LYS A 319 -21.40 -6.88 -8.47
CA LYS A 319 -21.06 -8.28 -8.80
C LYS A 319 -20.61 -8.43 -10.25
N GLU A 320 -21.32 -7.82 -11.20
CA GLU A 320 -20.98 -7.86 -12.63
C GLU A 320 -19.59 -7.24 -12.93
N LEU A 321 -19.22 -6.19 -12.19
CA LEU A 321 -17.91 -5.55 -12.27
C LEU A 321 -16.81 -6.30 -11.49
N GLY A 322 -17.14 -7.37 -10.77
CA GLY A 322 -16.20 -8.12 -9.94
C GLY A 322 -15.72 -7.37 -8.69
N TYR A 323 -16.53 -6.43 -8.19
CA TYR A 323 -16.24 -5.68 -6.96
C TYR A 323 -16.77 -6.37 -5.69
N THR A 324 -17.57 -7.42 -5.82
CA THR A 324 -18.01 -8.24 -4.70
C THR A 324 -17.26 -9.56 -4.69
N GLU A 325 -17.31 -10.26 -3.55
CA GLU A 325 -17.06 -11.70 -3.51
C GLU A 325 -18.09 -12.46 -4.39
N PRO A 326 -17.83 -13.75 -4.74
CA PRO A 326 -18.77 -14.54 -5.54
C PRO A 326 -20.20 -14.55 -4.99
N ASP A 327 -20.32 -14.51 -3.66
CA ASP A 327 -21.55 -14.26 -2.94
C ASP A 327 -21.52 -12.86 -2.30
N PRO A 328 -22.32 -11.88 -2.78
CA PRO A 328 -22.31 -10.51 -2.24
C PRO A 328 -22.64 -10.42 -0.74
N ARG A 329 -23.26 -11.44 -0.16
CA ARG A 329 -23.53 -11.50 1.29
C ARG A 329 -22.24 -11.47 2.11
N ASP A 330 -21.12 -11.96 1.57
CA ASP A 330 -19.84 -11.94 2.27
C ASP A 330 -19.31 -10.52 2.51
N ASP A 331 -19.67 -9.57 1.64
CA ASP A 331 -19.37 -8.15 1.79
C ASP A 331 -20.43 -7.43 2.64
N LEU A 332 -21.71 -7.67 2.36
CA LEU A 332 -22.85 -6.94 2.95
C LEU A 332 -23.06 -7.22 4.44
N ASN A 333 -22.50 -8.30 4.98
CA ASN A 333 -22.61 -8.63 6.41
C ASN A 333 -21.74 -7.75 7.33
N GLY A 334 -20.81 -6.96 6.79
CA GLY A 334 -19.95 -6.03 7.56
C GLY A 334 -18.81 -6.69 8.35
N LEU A 335 -18.65 -8.01 8.31
CA LEU A 335 -17.68 -8.76 9.10
C LEU A 335 -16.22 -8.48 8.68
N ASP A 336 -15.95 -8.19 7.40
CA ASP A 336 -14.62 -7.75 6.97
C ASP A 336 -14.23 -6.41 7.61
N VAL A 337 -15.16 -5.46 7.65
CA VAL A 337 -14.95 -4.16 8.33
C VAL A 337 -14.78 -4.37 9.84
N ALA A 338 -15.58 -5.24 10.45
CA ALA A 338 -15.47 -5.56 11.87
C ALA A 338 -14.10 -6.16 12.24
N ARG A 339 -13.54 -7.05 11.39
CA ARG A 339 -12.18 -7.58 11.58
C ARG A 339 -11.13 -6.47 11.54
N LYS A 340 -11.24 -5.53 10.59
CA LYS A 340 -10.33 -4.39 10.47
C LYS A 340 -10.41 -3.47 11.70
N LEU A 341 -11.63 -3.17 12.18
CA LEU A 341 -11.80 -2.38 13.41
C LEU A 341 -11.26 -3.10 14.64
N THR A 342 -11.42 -4.42 14.75
CA THR A 342 -10.86 -5.20 15.86
C THR A 342 -9.34 -5.00 15.95
N ILE A 343 -8.65 -5.04 14.81
CA ILE A 343 -7.20 -4.82 14.73
C ILE A 343 -6.84 -3.40 15.15
N LEU A 344 -7.51 -2.39 14.58
CA LEU A 344 -7.24 -0.98 14.87
C LEU A 344 -7.54 -0.62 16.33
N ALA A 345 -8.64 -1.14 16.90
CA ALA A 345 -9.01 -0.90 18.29
C ALA A 345 -7.96 -1.50 19.24
N ARG A 346 -7.47 -2.71 18.97
CA ARG A 346 -6.38 -3.33 19.74
C ARG A 346 -5.08 -2.53 19.67
N LEU A 347 -4.72 -2.03 18.48
CA LEU A 347 -3.56 -1.15 18.30
C LEU A 347 -3.73 0.20 19.01
N ALA A 348 -4.95 0.72 19.11
CA ALA A 348 -5.29 1.91 19.88
C ALA A 348 -5.42 1.67 21.40
N GLY A 349 -5.13 0.46 21.89
CA GLY A 349 -5.13 0.12 23.31
C GLY A 349 -6.46 -0.43 23.87
N LEU A 350 -7.45 -0.71 23.02
CA LEU A 350 -8.72 -1.31 23.44
C LEU A 350 -8.68 -2.84 23.31
N PRO A 351 -8.89 -3.62 24.39
CA PRO A 351 -8.85 -5.09 24.37
C PRO A 351 -10.16 -5.67 23.80
N VAL A 352 -10.44 -5.44 22.52
CA VAL A 352 -11.61 -6.00 21.84
C VAL A 352 -11.47 -7.53 21.74
N GLU A 353 -12.47 -8.27 22.23
CA GLU A 353 -12.40 -9.74 22.31
C GLU A 353 -12.50 -10.41 20.93
N SER A 354 -13.43 -9.97 20.10
CA SER A 354 -13.65 -10.54 18.77
C SER A 354 -14.37 -9.56 17.83
N PRO A 355 -14.47 -9.84 16.53
CA PRO A 355 -15.21 -9.01 15.56
C PRO A 355 -16.72 -9.03 15.78
N THR A 356 -17.22 -9.87 16.69
CA THR A 356 -18.63 -10.00 17.05
C THR A 356 -18.92 -9.50 18.47
N SER A 357 -17.91 -8.94 19.17
CA SER A 357 -18.07 -8.44 20.54
C SER A 357 -18.55 -6.99 20.62
N PHE A 358 -18.94 -6.39 19.51
CA PHE A 358 -19.42 -5.01 19.40
C PHE A 358 -20.47 -4.89 18.28
N PRO A 359 -21.26 -3.81 18.23
CA PRO A 359 -22.31 -3.64 17.22
C PRO A 359 -21.79 -3.65 15.78
N VAL A 360 -22.32 -4.56 14.96
CA VAL A 360 -22.06 -4.65 13.52
C VAL A 360 -23.41 -4.71 12.80
N GLU A 361 -23.73 -3.67 12.04
CA GLU A 361 -24.93 -3.63 11.20
C GLU A 361 -24.69 -4.45 9.92
N SER A 362 -25.46 -5.52 9.74
CA SER A 362 -25.56 -6.23 8.47
C SER A 362 -26.54 -5.52 7.53
N LEU A 363 -26.17 -5.41 6.25
CA LEU A 363 -27.05 -4.90 5.19
C LEU A 363 -27.82 -6.02 4.47
N ILE A 364 -27.68 -7.27 4.93
CA ILE A 364 -28.45 -8.41 4.43
C ILE A 364 -29.83 -8.37 5.12
N PRO A 365 -30.95 -8.32 4.36
CA PRO A 365 -32.27 -8.50 4.95
C PRO A 365 -32.35 -9.86 5.65
N LYS A 366 -32.91 -9.91 6.86
CA LYS A 366 -33.00 -11.15 7.67
C LYS A 366 -33.63 -12.31 6.91
N GLU A 367 -34.63 -11.99 6.08
CA GLU A 367 -35.37 -12.93 5.25
C GLU A 367 -34.52 -13.58 4.14
N LEU A 368 -33.35 -13.00 3.82
CA LEU A 368 -32.44 -13.48 2.77
C LEU A 368 -31.13 -14.07 3.31
N GLU A 369 -30.91 -14.08 4.63
CA GLU A 369 -29.71 -14.67 5.24
C GLU A 369 -29.58 -16.15 4.91
N SER A 370 -30.71 -16.88 4.89
CA SER A 370 -30.78 -18.31 4.64
C SER A 370 -30.89 -18.70 3.16
N CYS A 371 -30.72 -17.77 2.22
CA CYS A 371 -30.70 -18.10 0.80
C CYS A 371 -29.60 -19.14 0.49
N SER A 372 -29.89 -20.06 -0.41
CA SER A 372 -29.01 -21.18 -0.74
C SER A 372 -27.79 -20.74 -1.56
N SER A 373 -27.90 -19.65 -2.32
CA SER A 373 -26.84 -19.11 -3.17
C SER A 373 -26.88 -17.58 -3.24
N GLY A 374 -25.75 -16.99 -3.63
CA GLY A 374 -25.66 -15.55 -3.93
C GLY A 374 -26.53 -15.12 -5.11
N ASP A 375 -26.86 -16.03 -6.05
CA ASP A 375 -27.76 -15.73 -7.17
C ASP A 375 -29.21 -15.64 -6.70
N GLU A 376 -29.66 -16.59 -5.86
CA GLU A 376 -30.99 -16.54 -5.23
C GLU A 376 -31.13 -15.28 -4.37
N PHE A 377 -30.07 -14.92 -3.62
CA PHE A 377 -30.02 -13.69 -2.85
C PHE A 377 -30.26 -12.46 -3.74
N LEU A 378 -29.55 -12.34 -4.87
CA LEU A 378 -29.69 -11.22 -5.80
C LEU A 378 -31.05 -11.15 -6.48
N GLU A 379 -31.66 -12.30 -6.79
CA GLU A 379 -33.00 -12.36 -7.37
C GLU A 379 -34.05 -11.80 -6.41
N LYS A 380 -33.90 -12.04 -5.10
CA LYS A 380 -34.86 -11.64 -4.06
C LYS A 380 -34.57 -10.27 -3.43
N LEU A 381 -33.34 -9.76 -3.54
CA LEU A 381 -32.93 -8.47 -2.97
C LEU A 381 -33.82 -7.27 -3.38
N PRO A 382 -34.34 -7.16 -4.63
CA PRO A 382 -35.20 -6.04 -5.03
C PRO A 382 -36.45 -5.86 -4.16
N SER A 383 -36.97 -6.93 -3.54
CA SER A 383 -38.12 -6.83 -2.61
C SER A 383 -37.82 -6.03 -1.34
N PHE A 384 -36.56 -5.66 -1.10
CA PHE A 384 -36.11 -4.93 0.09
C PHE A 384 -35.55 -3.53 -0.24
N ASP A 385 -35.60 -3.10 -1.51
CA ASP A 385 -35.11 -1.78 -1.93
C ASP A 385 -35.77 -0.64 -1.14
N GLN A 386 -37.08 -0.74 -0.89
CA GLN A 386 -37.82 0.28 -0.15
C GLN A 386 -37.22 0.52 1.25
N LYS A 387 -36.80 -0.54 1.96
CA LYS A 387 -36.17 -0.40 3.28
C LYS A 387 -34.86 0.41 3.20
N MET A 388 -34.09 0.24 2.13
CA MET A 388 -32.85 0.99 1.92
C MET A 388 -33.13 2.43 1.46
N ASP A 389 -34.13 2.65 0.61
CA ASP A 389 -34.55 3.99 0.20
C ASP A 389 -35.07 4.81 1.39
N GLU A 390 -35.78 4.19 2.34
CA GLU A 390 -36.17 4.83 3.61
C GLU A 390 -34.95 5.27 4.43
N LYS A 391 -33.91 4.41 4.54
CA LYS A 391 -32.65 4.78 5.19
C LYS A 391 -31.95 5.93 4.46
N LYS A 392 -31.91 5.90 3.13
CA LYS A 392 -31.35 6.98 2.30
C LYS A 392 -32.10 8.29 2.50
N ALA A 393 -33.44 8.26 2.47
CA ALA A 393 -34.29 9.43 2.67
C ALA A 393 -34.13 10.02 4.08
N SER A 394 -33.93 9.18 5.11
CA SER A 394 -33.69 9.64 6.49
C SER A 394 -32.40 10.46 6.66
N ALA A 395 -31.47 10.39 5.71
CA ALA A 395 -30.25 11.21 5.72
C ALA A 395 -30.51 12.68 5.34
N GLY A 396 -31.66 13.02 4.73
CA GLY A 396 -31.98 14.38 4.32
C GLY A 396 -30.95 14.96 3.33
N ASN A 397 -30.37 16.11 3.66
CA ASN A 397 -29.31 16.74 2.86
C ASN A 397 -27.90 16.17 3.11
N LYS A 398 -27.79 15.17 4.00
CA LYS A 398 -26.54 14.47 4.30
C LYS A 398 -26.40 13.24 3.42
N VAL A 399 -25.21 12.68 3.45
CA VAL A 399 -24.82 11.54 2.62
C VAL A 399 -24.65 10.30 3.49
N LEU A 400 -25.27 9.19 3.08
CA LEU A 400 -25.23 7.91 3.79
C LEU A 400 -23.97 7.13 3.39
N ARG A 401 -23.21 6.64 4.37
CA ARG A 401 -22.00 5.82 4.16
C ARG A 401 -21.97 4.68 5.17
N PHE A 402 -21.46 3.53 4.74
CA PHE A 402 -21.18 2.40 5.61
C PHE A 402 -19.77 2.54 6.18
N VAL A 403 -19.68 2.79 7.49
CA VAL A 403 -18.44 3.17 8.16
C VAL A 403 -18.13 2.26 9.33
N GLY A 404 -16.85 2.19 9.66
CA GLY A 404 -16.41 1.76 10.97
C GLY A 404 -16.02 2.96 11.83
N SER A 405 -16.31 2.91 13.13
CA SER A 405 -15.87 3.93 14.08
C SER A 405 -15.42 3.31 15.40
N ILE A 406 -14.34 3.86 15.94
CA ILE A 406 -13.78 3.55 17.26
C ILE A 406 -13.70 4.87 18.02
N ASP A 407 -14.34 4.95 19.17
CA ASP A 407 -14.15 6.00 20.16
C ASP A 407 -13.36 5.41 21.33
N VAL A 408 -12.15 5.92 21.55
CA VAL A 408 -11.23 5.35 22.54
C VAL A 408 -11.63 5.74 23.96
N ALA A 409 -12.22 6.94 24.14
CA ALA A 409 -12.61 7.44 25.44
C ALA A 409 -13.82 6.67 26.00
N SER A 410 -14.85 6.43 25.18
CA SER A 410 -16.00 5.62 25.57
C SER A 410 -15.77 4.11 25.41
N LYS A 411 -14.69 3.71 24.72
CA LYS A 411 -14.39 2.32 24.32
C LYS A 411 -15.44 1.72 23.37
N ASP A 412 -16.16 2.58 22.65
CA ASP A 412 -17.17 2.16 21.70
C ASP A 412 -16.55 1.82 20.34
N VAL A 413 -16.82 0.61 19.87
CA VAL A 413 -16.49 0.17 18.51
C VAL A 413 -17.79 -0.16 17.81
N LYS A 414 -18.00 0.31 16.58
CA LYS A 414 -19.22 -0.01 15.81
C LYS A 414 -18.97 0.01 14.31
N VAL A 415 -19.73 -0.82 13.61
CA VAL A 415 -19.81 -0.85 12.14
C VAL A 415 -21.26 -0.63 11.73
N GLY A 416 -21.50 0.28 10.79
CA GLY A 416 -22.83 0.47 10.23
C GLY A 416 -22.99 1.76 9.47
N LEU A 417 -24.25 2.09 9.18
CA LEU A 417 -24.62 3.27 8.43
C LEU A 417 -24.51 4.53 9.28
N GLN A 418 -23.85 5.54 8.73
CA GLN A 418 -23.78 6.87 9.31
C GLN A 418 -23.99 7.95 8.23
N THR A 419 -24.41 9.13 8.67
CA THR A 419 -24.68 10.27 7.80
C THR A 419 -23.61 11.33 7.96
N PHE A 420 -23.16 11.88 6.84
CA PHE A 420 -22.08 12.86 6.78
C PHE A 420 -22.51 14.09 5.99
N GLU A 421 -22.05 15.27 6.41
CA GLU A 421 -22.19 16.46 5.58
C GLU A 421 -21.48 16.26 4.23
N PRO A 422 -21.99 16.80 3.12
CA PRO A 422 -21.35 16.65 1.80
C PRO A 422 -19.89 17.13 1.76
N SER A 423 -19.52 18.08 2.63
CA SER A 423 -18.15 18.61 2.75
C SER A 423 -17.22 17.72 3.57
N HIS A 424 -17.74 16.68 4.24
CA HIS A 424 -16.93 15.79 5.06
C HIS A 424 -16.06 14.87 4.17
N PRO A 425 -14.77 14.62 4.49
CA PRO A 425 -13.89 13.79 3.66
C PRO A 425 -14.46 12.40 3.31
N ILE A 426 -15.12 11.74 4.27
CA ILE A 426 -15.81 10.45 4.04
C ILE A 426 -16.92 10.54 2.98
N ALA A 427 -17.62 11.67 2.86
CA ALA A 427 -18.65 11.85 1.85
C ALA A 427 -18.06 11.98 0.43
N ALA A 428 -16.86 12.57 0.32
CA ALA A 428 -16.18 12.91 -0.94
C ALA A 428 -15.42 11.74 -1.59
N LEU A 429 -15.50 10.53 -1.02
CA LEU A 429 -14.93 9.32 -1.62
C LEU A 429 -15.41 9.10 -3.06
N LYS A 430 -14.53 8.56 -3.89
CA LYS A 430 -14.83 8.17 -5.28
C LYS A 430 -14.53 6.69 -5.48
N GLY A 431 -15.31 6.06 -6.36
CA GLY A 431 -15.11 4.67 -6.75
C GLY A 431 -15.15 3.74 -5.54
N SER A 432 -14.10 2.94 -5.37
CA SER A 432 -13.93 1.93 -4.33
C SER A 432 -12.83 2.27 -3.32
N ASP A 433 -12.46 3.55 -3.21
CA ASP A 433 -11.45 4.00 -2.26
C ASP A 433 -11.87 3.73 -0.81
N ASN A 434 -10.87 3.36 0.00
CA ASN A 434 -10.95 3.38 1.45
C ASN A 434 -10.44 4.73 1.97
N ILE A 435 -11.00 5.16 3.10
CA ILE A 435 -10.51 6.33 3.85
C ILE A 435 -10.50 5.99 5.33
N ILE A 436 -9.40 6.30 6.01
CA ILE A 436 -9.25 6.12 7.44
C ILE A 436 -8.79 7.45 8.03
N SER A 437 -9.55 7.95 9.00
CA SER A 437 -9.29 9.21 9.70
C SER A 437 -8.86 8.89 11.13
N PHE A 438 -7.70 9.37 11.53
CA PHE A 438 -7.16 9.28 12.88
C PHE A 438 -7.28 10.63 13.57
N TYR A 439 -8.09 10.69 14.62
CA TYR A 439 -8.13 11.82 15.54
C TYR A 439 -7.30 11.47 16.76
N THR A 440 -6.49 12.42 17.20
CA THR A 440 -5.59 12.24 18.33
C THR A 440 -5.57 13.49 19.21
N LYS A 441 -4.94 13.40 20.36
CA LYS A 441 -4.71 14.55 21.23
C LYS A 441 -3.90 15.65 20.53
N ARG A 442 -2.90 15.31 19.73
CA ARG A 442 -2.06 16.29 19.00
C ARG A 442 -2.74 16.85 17.76
N TYR A 443 -3.50 16.03 17.03
CA TYR A 443 -4.24 16.44 15.83
C TYR A 443 -5.57 17.15 16.14
N GLY A 444 -6.12 16.95 17.34
CA GLY A 444 -7.36 17.57 17.78
C GLY A 444 -8.54 17.21 16.87
N SER A 445 -9.26 18.22 16.39
CA SER A 445 -10.39 18.05 15.46
C SER A 445 -9.98 17.84 14.00
N ASN A 446 -8.69 18.02 13.66
CA ASN A 446 -8.20 17.89 12.30
C ASN A 446 -7.55 16.52 12.11
N ALA A 447 -8.33 15.53 11.68
CA ALA A 447 -7.83 14.17 11.53
C ALA A 447 -6.65 14.07 10.55
N LEU A 448 -5.71 13.17 10.86
CA LEU A 448 -4.80 12.62 9.86
C LEU A 448 -5.58 11.63 9.00
N ILE A 449 -5.60 11.84 7.70
CA ILE A 449 -6.39 11.04 6.75
C ILE A 449 -5.47 10.22 5.85
N VAL A 450 -5.73 8.91 5.78
CA VAL A 450 -5.12 8.00 4.81
C VAL A 450 -6.20 7.53 3.86
N GLN A 451 -6.03 7.77 2.55
CA GLN A 451 -6.98 7.41 1.51
C GLN A 451 -6.30 6.72 0.33
N GLY A 452 -7.00 5.73 -0.26
CA GLY A 452 -6.68 5.16 -1.57
C GLY A 452 -7.29 3.78 -1.73
N ALA A 453 -6.79 3.02 -2.71
CA ALA A 453 -7.30 1.67 -3.00
C ALA A 453 -7.13 0.74 -1.79
N GLY A 454 -8.25 0.24 -1.26
CA GLY A 454 -8.30 -0.65 -0.10
C GLY A 454 -8.23 -2.15 -0.40
N ALA A 455 -8.09 -2.52 -1.68
CA ALA A 455 -8.08 -3.88 -2.19
C ALA A 455 -7.32 -3.96 -3.53
N GLY A 456 -7.04 -5.18 -3.99
CA GLY A 456 -6.32 -5.46 -5.24
C GLY A 456 -5.04 -6.26 -5.00
N GLY A 457 -4.74 -7.20 -5.90
CA GLY A 457 -3.62 -8.14 -5.76
C GLY A 457 -2.27 -7.44 -5.58
N ASP A 458 -1.93 -6.53 -6.50
CA ASP A 458 -0.64 -5.81 -6.48
C ASP A 458 -0.54 -4.84 -5.31
N VAL A 459 -1.60 -4.10 -5.00
CA VAL A 459 -1.62 -3.13 -3.89
C VAL A 459 -1.49 -3.86 -2.54
N THR A 460 -2.16 -5.00 -2.38
CA THR A 460 -2.05 -5.81 -1.15
C THR A 460 -0.66 -6.44 -1.03
N ALA A 461 -0.13 -6.99 -2.12
CA ALA A 461 1.21 -7.55 -2.18
C ALA A 461 2.29 -6.49 -1.91
N MET A 462 2.06 -5.23 -2.33
CA MET A 462 2.96 -4.11 -2.05
C MET A 462 3.11 -3.88 -0.54
N GLY A 463 2.01 -3.90 0.21
CA GLY A 463 2.07 -3.80 1.68
C GLY A 463 2.83 -4.97 2.32
N VAL A 464 2.61 -6.20 1.84
CA VAL A 464 3.35 -7.40 2.29
C VAL A 464 4.85 -7.26 1.97
N THR A 465 5.21 -6.79 0.78
CA THR A 465 6.59 -6.55 0.37
C THR A 465 7.25 -5.44 1.19
N ALA A 466 6.52 -4.36 1.50
CA ALA A 466 7.00 -3.28 2.37
C ALA A 466 7.30 -3.79 3.78
N ASP A 467 6.42 -4.63 4.34
CA ASP A 467 6.63 -5.25 5.63
C ASP A 467 7.82 -6.23 5.62
N LEU A 468 7.99 -7.00 4.55
CA LEU A 468 9.18 -7.84 4.37
C LEU A 468 10.47 -7.00 4.41
N ILE A 469 10.50 -5.85 3.75
CA ILE A 469 11.65 -4.93 3.78
C ILE A 469 11.91 -4.44 5.21
N LYS A 470 10.88 -4.06 5.97
CA LYS A 470 11.02 -3.62 7.37
C LYS A 470 11.59 -4.73 8.25
N VAL A 471 11.14 -5.97 8.06
CA VAL A 471 11.66 -7.14 8.79
C VAL A 471 13.12 -7.39 8.44
N ILE A 472 13.46 -7.43 7.14
CA ILE A 472 14.84 -7.60 6.67
C ILE A 472 15.75 -6.57 7.34
N GLY A 473 15.39 -5.29 7.33
CA GLY A 473 16.20 -4.22 7.94
C GLY A 473 16.41 -4.36 9.46
N GLN A 474 15.62 -5.18 10.16
CA GLN A 474 15.74 -5.39 11.61
C GLN A 474 16.40 -6.71 12.00
N ILE A 475 16.52 -7.66 11.07
CA ILE A 475 17.08 -8.99 11.35
C ILE A 475 18.37 -9.31 10.56
N SER A 476 18.75 -8.41 9.64
CA SER A 476 19.97 -8.54 8.82
C SER A 476 21.24 -8.12 9.56
#